data_AF-A0A7S0XM04-F1
#
_entry.id   AF-A0A7S0XM04-F1
#
_cell.length_a   1.000
_cell.length_b   1.000
_cell.length_c   1.000
_cell.angle_alpha   90.00
_cell.angle_beta   90.00
_cell.angle_gamma   90.00
#
_symmetry.space_group_name_H-M   'P 1'
#
loop_
_entity.id
_entity.type
_entity.pdbx_description
1 polymer ?
#
loop_
_entity_poly.entity_id
_entity_poly.type
_entity_poly.pdbx_seq_one_letter_code
_entity_poly.pdbx_strand_id
1 'polypeptide(L)'
;RARREGRLASGWAREAELRPAIEASWRRWGKTRLHVSTCGHAVHPSCWDAFFGSLLAKAYANEVFEGRFCVDPRAGQFLCPLCKGLANCLVPDVADRSEER
;
A
#
# COMPACT_ATOMS: atom_id res chain seq x y z
N ARG A 1 29.55 10.25 36.72
CA ARG A 1 28.30 9.46 36.92
C ARG A 1 27.63 9.27 35.56
N ALA A 2 28.11 8.28 34.79
CA ALA A 2 27.59 7.98 33.45
C ALA A 2 26.24 7.28 33.57
N ARG A 3 25.17 7.89 33.02
CA ARG A 3 23.90 7.19 32.80
C ARG A 3 24.14 6.21 31.66
N ARG A 4 24.27 4.92 32.01
CA ARG A 4 24.09 3.81 31.09
C ARG A 4 22.61 3.78 30.72
N GLU A 5 22.27 4.34 29.57
CA GLU A 5 20.97 4.11 28.95
C GLU A 5 20.98 2.70 28.37
N GLY A 6 20.10 1.86 28.92
CA GLY A 6 19.98 0.46 28.58
C GLY A 6 19.61 0.29 27.11
N ARG A 7 20.40 -0.54 26.42
CA ARG A 7 19.95 -1.27 25.24
C ARG A 7 18.73 -2.11 25.64
N LEU A 8 17.53 -1.59 25.37
CA LEU A 8 16.34 -2.42 25.26
C LEU A 8 16.35 -3.04 23.86
N ALA A 9 16.73 -4.31 23.83
CA ALA A 9 16.50 -5.19 22.70
C ALA A 9 15.01 -5.53 22.65
N SER A 10 14.28 -4.91 21.73
CA SER A 10 13.15 -5.54 21.06
C SER A 10 12.97 -4.87 19.70
N GLY A 11 12.92 -5.69 18.65
CA GLY A 11 13.04 -5.33 17.23
C GLY A 11 11.88 -4.54 16.64
N TRP A 12 11.37 -3.52 17.34
CA TRP A 12 10.35 -2.60 16.85
C TRP A 12 10.96 -1.31 16.26
N ALA A 13 12.28 -1.14 16.36
CA ALA A 13 13.03 0.02 15.82
C ALA A 13 13.35 -0.11 14.31
N ARG A 14 12.36 -0.51 13.50
CA ARG A 14 12.32 -0.19 12.06
C ARG A 14 11.04 0.57 11.75
N GLU A 15 10.67 1.48 12.63
CA GLU A 15 9.85 2.63 12.25
C GLU A 15 10.73 3.47 11.32
N ALA A 16 10.82 2.98 10.08
CA ALA A 16 11.48 3.62 8.97
C ALA A 16 11.02 5.06 9.00
N GLU A 17 11.98 5.96 9.25
CA GLU A 17 11.79 7.40 9.31
C GLU A 17 10.83 7.81 8.21
N LEU A 18 9.55 8.03 8.56
CA LEU A 18 8.49 8.24 7.59
C LEU A 18 8.70 9.62 7.00
N ARG A 19 9.44 9.69 5.90
CA ARG A 19 9.69 10.91 5.14
C ARG A 19 8.40 11.32 4.43
N PRO A 20 8.09 12.62 4.37
CA PRO A 20 6.91 13.08 3.67
C PRO A 20 7.04 12.76 2.17
N ALA A 21 5.92 12.56 1.47
CA ALA A 21 5.95 12.51 0.01
C ALA A 21 6.41 13.86 -0.61
N ILE A 22 6.10 14.99 0.06
CA ILE A 22 6.56 16.35 -0.28
C ILE A 22 6.83 17.16 1.00
N GLU A 23 7.91 17.95 1.03
CA GLU A 23 8.28 18.77 2.21
C GLU A 23 7.17 19.76 2.62
N ALA A 24 6.35 20.22 1.67
CA ALA A 24 5.21 21.10 1.94
C ALA A 24 4.10 20.43 2.79
N SER A 25 4.03 19.10 2.82
CA SER A 25 3.05 18.35 3.64
C SER A 25 3.22 18.60 5.13
N TRP A 26 4.41 19.02 5.58
CA TRP A 26 4.66 19.40 6.98
C TRP A 26 4.05 20.74 7.38
N ARG A 27 3.86 21.67 6.42
CA ARG A 27 3.56 23.08 6.73
C ARG A 27 2.07 23.34 6.98
N ARG A 28 1.16 22.49 6.47
CA ARG A 28 -0.28 22.79 6.43
C ARG A 28 -1.16 21.92 7.36
N TRP A 29 -0.75 20.70 7.71
CA TRP A 29 -1.63 19.70 8.35
C TRP A 29 -1.21 19.25 9.76
N GLY A 30 -0.14 19.81 10.33
CA GLY A 30 0.32 19.44 11.68
C GLY A 30 0.70 17.96 11.82
N LYS A 31 0.54 17.38 13.02
CA LYS A 31 0.94 15.99 13.33
C LYS A 31 0.04 14.90 12.70
N THR A 32 -1.05 15.28 12.05
CA THR A 32 -1.99 14.35 11.40
C THR A 32 -1.56 14.15 9.94
N ARG A 33 -0.68 13.17 9.69
CA ARG A 33 -0.13 12.90 8.35
C ARG A 33 -0.88 11.78 7.65
N LEU A 34 -1.07 11.94 6.34
CA LEU A 34 -1.47 10.86 5.43
C LEU A 34 -0.25 9.96 5.21
N HIS A 35 -0.34 8.71 5.68
CA HIS A 35 0.66 7.70 5.37
C HIS A 35 0.21 6.93 4.13
N VAL A 36 1.05 6.93 3.10
CA VAL A 36 0.84 6.14 1.88
C VAL A 36 2.02 5.18 1.76
N SER A 37 1.72 3.90 1.57
CA SER A 37 2.71 2.87 1.33
C SER A 37 2.23 1.95 0.22
N THR A 38 3.17 1.35 -0.50
CA THR A 38 2.90 0.37 -1.55
C THR A 38 3.51 -0.97 -1.16
N CYS A 39 2.86 -2.08 -1.53
CA CYS A 39 3.41 -3.41 -1.30
C CYS A 39 4.60 -3.77 -2.21
N GLY A 40 4.92 -2.94 -3.20
CA GLY A 40 6.06 -3.11 -4.12
C GLY A 40 5.84 -4.09 -5.28
N HIS A 41 4.66 -4.71 -5.38
CA HIS A 41 4.34 -5.61 -6.49
C HIS A 41 3.75 -4.87 -7.69
N ALA A 42 4.06 -5.34 -8.90
CA ALA A 42 3.55 -4.82 -10.16
C ALA A 42 2.55 -5.79 -10.80
N VAL A 43 1.62 -5.26 -11.59
CA VAL A 43 0.62 -6.02 -12.34
C VAL A 43 0.39 -5.36 -13.69
N HIS A 44 0.23 -6.16 -14.76
CA HIS A 44 -0.15 -5.60 -16.06
C HIS A 44 -1.57 -5.01 -15.99
N PRO A 45 -1.88 -3.92 -16.72
CA PRO A 45 -3.21 -3.32 -16.72
C PRO A 45 -4.32 -4.33 -17.05
N SER A 46 -4.13 -5.18 -18.07
CA SER A 46 -5.10 -6.20 -18.45
C SER A 46 -5.30 -7.28 -17.39
N CYS A 47 -4.22 -7.71 -16.73
CA CYS A 47 -4.30 -8.66 -15.62
C CYS A 47 -5.04 -8.06 -14.42
N TRP A 48 -4.83 -6.77 -14.16
CA TRP A 48 -5.55 -6.04 -13.12
C TRP A 48 -7.05 -5.96 -13.40
N ASP A 49 -7.44 -5.56 -14.61
CA ASP A 49 -8.85 -5.44 -14.99
C ASP A 49 -9.58 -6.78 -14.86
N ALA A 50 -8.95 -7.86 -15.32
CA ALA A 50 -9.50 -9.21 -15.17
C ALA A 50 -9.62 -9.63 -13.70
N PHE A 51 -8.58 -9.40 -12.89
CA PHE A 51 -8.58 -9.71 -11.47
C PHE A 51 -9.66 -8.93 -10.72
N PHE A 52 -9.63 -7.61 -10.80
CA PHE A 52 -10.53 -6.74 -10.05
C PHE A 52 -11.97 -6.84 -10.56
N GLY A 53 -12.17 -7.03 -11.87
CA GLY A 53 -13.48 -7.32 -12.45
C GLY A 53 -14.09 -8.61 -11.90
N SER A 54 -13.31 -9.69 -11.79
CA SER A 54 -13.78 -10.94 -11.19
C SER A 54 -14.10 -10.80 -9.69
N LEU A 55 -13.31 -9.99 -8.97
CA LEU A 55 -13.51 -9.69 -7.56
C LEU A 55 -14.81 -8.90 -7.33
N LEU A 56 -15.04 -7.88 -8.15
CA LEU A 56 -16.28 -7.09 -8.15
C LEU A 56 -17.50 -7.96 -8.47
N ALA A 57 -17.43 -8.79 -9.51
CA ALA A 57 -18.53 -9.67 -9.89
C ALA A 57 -18.96 -10.58 -8.72
N LYS A 58 -17.98 -11.21 -8.04
CA LYS A 58 -18.23 -12.02 -6.84
C LYS A 58 -18.80 -11.19 -5.69
N ALA A 59 -18.27 -9.98 -5.48
CA ALA A 59 -18.77 -9.08 -4.45
C ALA A 59 -20.23 -8.67 -4.71
N TYR A 60 -20.63 -8.41 -5.96
CA TYR A 60 -22.02 -8.10 -6.33
C TYR A 60 -22.94 -9.31 -6.20
N ALA A 61 -22.50 -10.49 -6.62
CA ALA A 61 -23.23 -11.74 -6.50
C ALA A 61 -23.30 -12.28 -5.05
N ASN A 62 -22.66 -11.59 -4.10
CA ASN A 62 -22.52 -12.01 -2.71
C ASN A 62 -21.82 -13.38 -2.55
N GLU A 63 -20.98 -13.74 -3.52
CA GLU A 63 -20.20 -14.99 -3.52
C GLU A 63 -18.96 -14.89 -2.63
N VAL A 64 -18.37 -16.04 -2.32
CA VAL A 64 -17.11 -16.10 -1.57
C VAL A 64 -15.96 -15.64 -2.47
N PHE A 65 -15.18 -14.68 -1.98
CA PHE A 65 -13.97 -14.19 -2.63
C PHE A 65 -12.86 -13.98 -1.62
N GLU A 66 -11.64 -13.84 -2.13
CA GLU A 66 -10.45 -13.64 -1.30
C GLU A 66 -10.51 -12.30 -0.55
N GLY A 67 -10.36 -12.33 0.77
CA GLY A 67 -10.41 -11.12 1.58
C GLY A 67 -11.82 -10.59 1.82
N ARG A 68 -12.88 -11.38 1.63
CA ARG A 68 -14.29 -10.98 1.85
C ARG A 68 -14.59 -10.30 3.19
N PHE A 69 -13.84 -10.63 4.23
CA PHE A 69 -13.99 -10.03 5.57
C PHE A 69 -12.96 -8.94 5.87
N CYS A 70 -12.05 -8.66 4.93
CA CYS A 70 -10.93 -7.75 5.09
C CYS A 70 -11.01 -6.53 4.17
N VAL A 71 -11.66 -6.66 3.01
CA VAL A 71 -11.76 -5.62 1.98
C VAL A 71 -13.18 -5.47 1.47
N ASP A 72 -13.54 -4.25 1.08
CA ASP A 72 -14.73 -3.97 0.28
C ASP A 72 -14.34 -3.60 -1.16
N PRO A 73 -14.46 -4.55 -2.12
CA PRO A 73 -14.20 -4.28 -3.54
C PRO A 73 -15.06 -3.16 -4.11
N ARG A 74 -16.30 -2.97 -3.59
CA ARG A 74 -17.21 -1.92 -4.06
C ARG A 74 -16.72 -0.53 -3.66
N ALA A 75 -15.91 -0.44 -2.61
CA ALA A 75 -15.23 0.78 -2.17
C ALA A 75 -13.83 0.94 -2.80
N GLY A 76 -13.46 0.12 -3.79
CA GLY A 76 -12.14 0.16 -4.42
C GLY A 76 -11.02 -0.49 -3.60
N GLN A 77 -11.36 -1.20 -2.53
CA GLN A 77 -10.37 -1.89 -1.69
C GLN A 77 -10.11 -3.30 -2.21
N PHE A 78 -8.86 -3.73 -2.13
CA PHE A 78 -8.45 -5.05 -2.59
C PHE A 78 -7.23 -5.55 -1.82
N LEU A 79 -6.99 -6.85 -1.90
CA LEU A 79 -5.74 -7.44 -1.47
C LEU A 79 -4.83 -7.58 -2.70
N CYS A 80 -3.54 -7.24 -2.55
CA CYS A 80 -2.55 -7.50 -3.58
C CYS A 80 -2.60 -8.99 -3.99
N PRO A 81 -2.71 -9.33 -5.29
CA PRO A 81 -2.79 -10.72 -5.73
C PRO A 81 -1.62 -11.58 -5.26
N LEU A 82 -0.43 -10.98 -5.10
CA LEU A 82 0.81 -11.66 -4.73
C LEU A 82 1.01 -11.77 -3.22
N CYS A 83 1.04 -10.65 -2.48
CA CYS A 83 1.38 -10.68 -1.04
C CYS A 83 0.19 -10.55 -0.09
N LYS A 84 -1.03 -10.39 -0.61
CA LYS A 84 -2.26 -10.19 0.17
C LYS A 84 -2.22 -8.97 1.09
N GLY A 85 -1.33 -8.02 0.82
CA GLY A 85 -1.32 -6.71 1.48
C GLY A 85 -2.57 -5.91 1.11
N LEU A 86 -3.15 -5.22 2.09
CA LEU A 86 -4.30 -4.33 1.89
C LEU A 86 -3.90 -3.13 1.03
N ALA A 87 -4.66 -2.88 -0.03
CA ALA A 87 -4.48 -1.76 -0.93
C ALA A 87 -5.83 -1.19 -1.39
N ASN A 88 -5.82 0.06 -1.83
CA ASN A 88 -7.00 0.75 -2.36
C ASN A 88 -6.69 1.57 -3.62
N CYS A 89 -5.45 1.49 -4.12
CA CYS A 89 -5.02 2.18 -5.32
C CYS A 89 -3.88 1.41 -5.99
N LEU A 90 -3.78 1.57 -7.31
CA LEU A 90 -2.60 1.23 -8.08
C LEU A 90 -1.84 2.51 -8.41
N VAL A 91 -0.52 2.42 -8.38
CA VAL A 91 0.35 3.50 -8.83
C VAL A 91 0.87 3.12 -10.21
N PRO A 92 0.72 3.97 -11.25
CA PRO A 92 1.28 3.69 -12.55
C PRO A 92 2.80 3.70 -12.48
N ASP A 93 3.41 2.63 -12.98
CA ASP A 93 4.86 2.56 -13.18
C ASP A 93 5.19 3.05 -14.58
N VAL A 94 5.54 4.34 -14.68
CA VAL A 94 6.04 4.94 -15.91
C VAL A 94 7.54 4.74 -15.94
N ALA A 95 8.00 3.61 -16.49
CA ALA A 95 9.39 3.46 -16.85
C ALA A 95 9.77 4.63 -17.77
N ASP A 96 10.73 5.46 -17.33
CA ASP A 96 11.26 6.54 -18.15
C ASP A 96 11.83 5.94 -19.44
N ARG A 97 11.19 6.22 -20.58
CA ARG A 97 11.61 5.73 -21.90
C ARG A 97 12.82 6.51 -22.43
N SER A 98 13.77 6.89 -21.58
CA SER A 98 14.96 7.65 -21.95
C SER A 98 16.18 6.78 -22.31
N GLU A 99 16.10 5.45 -22.13
CA GLU A 99 17.20 4.50 -22.38
C GLU A 99 16.88 3.42 -23.43
N GLU A 100 16.03 3.72 -24.42
CA GLU A 100 15.95 2.92 -25.65
C GLU A 100 16.54 3.75 -26.80
N ARG A 101 17.88 3.86 -26.82
CA ARG A 101 18.66 4.47 -27.90
C ARG A 101 19.87 3.61 -28.25
#